data_AF-A0A2N1ND11-F1
#
_entry.id   AF-A0A2N1ND11-F1
#
_cell.length_a   1.000
_cell.length_b   1.000
_cell.length_c   1.000
_cell.angle_alpha   90.00
_cell.angle_beta   90.00
_cell.angle_gamma   90.00
#
_symmetry.space_group_name_H-M   'P 1'
#
loop_
_entity.id
_entity.type
_entity.pdbx_description
1 polymer ?
#
loop_
_entity_poly.entity_id
_entity_poly.type
_entity_poly.pdbx_seq_one_letter_code
_entity_poly.pdbx_strand_id
1 'polypeptide(L)'
;MEECRKRVAKERLAKERQARLIKRQNIKNNNYPSETQIPSGQEAYEPLDLRQKRLTKERKARSRKSNNNEREISDKLECIPRHDLGRIDQIYVHCGAKFWMEEKDHSSNRTFPTFSICCAYGKVLLLPLTESPSYLLNLYTSSESDAISFRKNIRRYNNVLACTSFGTNIDTFHGQGISNFRIHGQVYHQIGPLLPEEGHQPAFAQLYIYDSVHEIENRHNIMQELDEEILLNLLNMMDECNPYIQNFRHVRDLIQTNVPDKIFMVIYADRTQDLRRYNAPTASEVAAIMVGDGHELHTANRNILLKMRDGNLQRISEIHPSYDPLHYVLLFPRGDDGWHVDVLLIGSVNRERVTAMQFYSYRLQIRDGDWIQNAGRLYQQYIVDQYAKIEQNRLNYLKHNQATLQTDLYNGVMDAIHANDNSNVGRHIILPSSFAGGPRQMYQLYQDAMSIVSRFGKPDLFVTFTYNLRWPEITRELLPHQSAVDRPD
;
A
#
# COMPACT_ATOMS: atom_id res chain seq x y z
N MET A 1 -22.50 -30.40 -36.31
CA MET A 1 -21.84 -29.25 -35.64
C MET A 1 -21.15 -28.30 -36.63
N GLU A 2 -20.36 -28.80 -37.57
CA GLU A 2 -19.63 -27.97 -38.53
C GLU A 2 -20.54 -27.25 -39.55
N GLU A 3 -21.62 -27.90 -39.97
CA GLU A 3 -22.65 -27.31 -40.83
C GLU A 3 -23.39 -26.14 -40.16
N CYS A 4 -23.61 -26.23 -38.84
CA CYS A 4 -24.25 -25.17 -38.06
C CYS A 4 -23.32 -23.95 -37.95
N ARG A 5 -22.00 -24.18 -37.76
CA ARG A 5 -20.98 -23.12 -37.78
C ARG A 5 -20.89 -22.42 -39.14
N LYS A 6 -20.96 -23.18 -40.25
CA LYS A 6 -20.97 -22.63 -41.62
C LYS A 6 -22.23 -21.78 -41.88
N ARG A 7 -23.40 -22.18 -41.35
CA ARG A 7 -24.66 -21.42 -41.46
C ARG A 7 -24.60 -20.10 -40.70
N VAL A 8 -24.12 -20.11 -39.46
CA VAL A 8 -23.96 -18.90 -38.63
C VAL A 8 -22.93 -17.93 -39.23
N ALA A 9 -21.83 -18.45 -39.79
CA ALA A 9 -20.84 -17.61 -40.47
C ALA A 9 -21.41 -16.94 -41.74
N LYS A 10 -22.23 -17.66 -42.50
CA LYS A 10 -22.88 -17.14 -43.72
C LYS A 10 -23.92 -16.06 -43.41
N GLU A 11 -24.69 -16.23 -42.33
CA GLU A 11 -25.62 -15.20 -41.84
C GLU A 11 -24.90 -13.95 -41.32
N ARG A 12 -23.75 -14.11 -40.65
CA ARG A 12 -22.93 -12.98 -40.16
C ARG A 12 -22.36 -12.16 -41.32
N LEU A 13 -21.85 -12.83 -42.35
CA LEU A 13 -21.36 -12.21 -43.59
C LEU A 13 -22.47 -11.51 -44.38
N ALA A 14 -23.69 -12.06 -44.39
CA ALA A 14 -24.85 -11.42 -45.03
C ALA A 14 -25.25 -10.13 -44.30
N LYS A 15 -25.30 -10.15 -42.96
CA LYS A 15 -25.58 -8.95 -42.15
C LYS A 15 -24.52 -7.85 -42.31
N GLU A 16 -23.24 -8.22 -42.38
CA GLU A 16 -22.15 -7.25 -42.64
C GLU A 16 -22.22 -6.63 -44.04
N ARG A 17 -22.57 -7.42 -45.07
CA ARG A 17 -22.78 -6.91 -46.43
C ARG A 17 -23.95 -5.93 -46.49
N GLN A 18 -25.05 -6.23 -45.79
CA GLN A 18 -26.23 -5.36 -45.73
C GLN A 18 -25.93 -4.05 -45.00
N ALA A 19 -25.17 -4.09 -43.89
CA ALA A 19 -24.73 -2.89 -43.17
C ALA A 19 -23.80 -2.00 -44.01
N ARG A 20 -22.90 -2.59 -44.82
CA ARG A 20 -22.03 -1.84 -45.75
C ARG A 20 -22.81 -1.21 -46.90
N LEU A 21 -23.87 -1.86 -47.38
CA LEU A 21 -24.78 -1.31 -48.41
C LEU A 21 -25.56 -0.11 -47.89
N ILE A 22 -26.10 -0.19 -46.67
CA ILE A 22 -26.80 0.93 -46.00
C ILE A 22 -25.83 2.10 -45.76
N LYS A 23 -24.60 1.82 -45.31
CA LYS A 23 -23.57 2.87 -45.14
C LYS A 23 -23.18 3.52 -46.47
N ARG A 24 -23.09 2.76 -47.57
CA ARG A 24 -22.84 3.31 -48.91
C ARG A 24 -24.01 4.12 -49.47
N GLN A 25 -25.26 3.73 -49.17
CA GLN A 25 -26.43 4.52 -49.55
C GLN A 25 -26.51 5.83 -48.76
N ASN A 26 -26.18 5.81 -47.47
CA ASN A 26 -26.14 7.02 -46.64
C ASN A 26 -25.02 7.99 -47.05
N ILE A 27 -23.87 7.47 -47.53
CA ILE A 27 -22.77 8.31 -48.05
C ILE A 27 -23.13 8.92 -49.41
N LYS A 28 -23.89 8.22 -50.27
CA LYS A 28 -24.34 8.75 -51.56
C LYS A 28 -25.44 9.81 -51.45
N ASN A 29 -26.15 9.87 -50.33
CA ASN A 29 -27.30 10.78 -50.14
C ASN A 29 -26.96 12.08 -49.38
N ASN A 30 -25.72 12.29 -48.93
CA ASN A 30 -25.33 13.53 -48.27
C ASN A 30 -24.65 14.50 -49.23
N ASN A 31 -25.46 15.39 -49.82
CA ASN A 31 -25.02 16.74 -50.16
C ASN A 31 -24.64 17.43 -48.84
N TYR A 32 -23.41 17.95 -48.75
CA TYR A 32 -23.05 18.95 -47.74
C TYR A 32 -24.01 20.14 -47.89
N PRO A 33 -24.69 20.63 -46.83
CA PRO A 33 -25.28 21.94 -46.86
C PRO A 33 -24.15 22.96 -46.71
N SER A 34 -23.90 23.69 -47.78
CA SER A 34 -23.25 24.99 -47.81
C SER A 34 -23.92 25.93 -46.81
N GLU A 35 -23.16 26.88 -46.30
CA GLU A 35 -23.66 28.05 -45.55
C GLU A 35 -24.92 28.63 -46.22
N THR A 36 -26.08 28.56 -45.54
CA THR A 36 -27.22 29.40 -45.89
C THR A 36 -28.15 29.57 -44.68
N GLN A 37 -28.15 30.80 -44.18
CA GLN A 37 -29.30 31.58 -43.71
C GLN A 37 -30.23 30.96 -42.65
N ILE A 38 -30.16 31.57 -41.46
CA ILE A 38 -31.13 31.47 -40.36
C ILE A 38 -32.55 31.75 -40.90
N PRO A 39 -33.50 30.80 -40.83
CA PRO A 39 -34.90 31.07 -41.11
C PRO A 39 -35.54 31.72 -39.88
N SER A 40 -36.03 32.94 -40.05
CA SER A 40 -36.99 33.56 -39.14
C SER A 40 -38.28 32.74 -39.12
N GLY A 41 -38.49 31.96 -38.07
CA GLY A 41 -39.72 31.21 -37.81
C GLY A 41 -40.02 31.27 -36.33
N GLN A 42 -41.17 31.86 -35.99
CA GLN A 42 -41.67 32.03 -34.62
C GLN A 42 -41.80 30.66 -33.92
N GLU A 43 -40.86 30.34 -33.03
CA GLU A 43 -41.05 29.26 -32.06
C GLU A 43 -42.15 29.68 -31.10
N ALA A 44 -43.25 28.92 -31.08
CA ALA A 44 -44.29 29.08 -30.07
C ALA A 44 -43.67 28.82 -28.69
N TYR A 45 -43.51 29.89 -27.91
CA TYR A 45 -43.00 29.86 -26.55
C TYR A 45 -43.92 28.97 -25.69
N GLU A 46 -43.49 27.74 -25.43
CA GLU A 46 -44.20 26.82 -24.53
C GLU A 46 -44.13 27.41 -23.10
N PRO A 47 -45.25 27.75 -22.46
CA PRO A 47 -45.23 28.27 -21.10
C PRO A 47 -44.52 27.29 -20.17
N LEU A 48 -43.63 27.81 -19.31
CA LEU A 48 -42.79 27.04 -18.37
C LEU A 48 -43.57 25.94 -17.63
N ASP A 49 -44.82 26.25 -17.28
CA ASP A 49 -45.72 25.36 -16.54
C ASP A 49 -46.15 24.11 -17.34
N LEU A 50 -46.34 24.24 -18.66
CA LEU A 50 -46.63 23.12 -19.58
C LEU A 50 -45.40 22.24 -19.79
N ARG A 51 -44.21 22.86 -19.92
CA ARG A 51 -42.93 22.15 -20.02
C ARG A 51 -42.65 21.33 -18.75
N GLN A 52 -42.94 21.87 -17.58
CA GLN A 52 -42.76 21.22 -16.28
C GLN A 52 -43.74 20.05 -16.07
N LYS A 53 -45.00 20.21 -16.53
CA LYS A 53 -46.00 19.14 -16.56
C LYS A 53 -45.61 17.99 -17.51
N ARG A 54 -45.04 18.30 -18.68
CA ARG A 54 -44.52 17.26 -19.60
C ARG A 54 -43.34 16.51 -19.00
N LEU A 55 -42.34 17.22 -18.45
CA LEU A 55 -41.17 16.60 -17.82
C LEU A 55 -41.53 15.75 -16.59
N THR A 56 -42.50 16.17 -15.79
CA THR A 56 -43.00 15.36 -14.65
C THR A 56 -43.79 14.14 -15.11
N LYS A 57 -44.57 14.24 -16.18
CA LYS A 57 -45.27 13.10 -16.79
C LYS A 57 -44.28 12.09 -17.40
N GLU A 58 -43.22 12.55 -18.05
CA GLU A 58 -42.12 11.72 -18.54
C GLU A 58 -41.34 11.05 -17.39
N ARG A 59 -41.05 11.78 -16.30
CA ARG A 59 -40.44 11.20 -15.09
C ARG A 59 -41.32 10.11 -14.48
N LYS A 60 -42.62 10.34 -14.35
CA LYS A 60 -43.58 9.34 -13.85
C LYS A 60 -43.70 8.12 -14.78
N ALA A 61 -43.68 8.32 -16.10
CA ALA A 61 -43.68 7.23 -17.06
C ALA A 61 -42.38 6.41 -17.03
N ARG A 62 -41.22 7.06 -16.91
CA ARG A 62 -39.92 6.39 -16.73
C ARG A 62 -39.85 5.65 -15.39
N SER A 63 -40.38 6.21 -14.31
CA SER A 63 -40.46 5.56 -12.99
C SER A 63 -41.38 4.32 -13.02
N ARG A 64 -42.56 4.39 -13.66
CA ARG A 64 -43.43 3.21 -13.81
C ARG A 64 -42.78 2.11 -14.66
N LYS A 65 -42.04 2.49 -15.70
CA LYS A 65 -41.28 1.54 -16.54
C LYS A 65 -40.08 0.95 -15.79
N SER A 66 -39.42 1.73 -14.93
CA SER A 66 -38.37 1.27 -14.00
C SER A 66 -38.93 0.25 -13.02
N ASN A 67 -40.04 0.55 -12.34
CA ASN A 67 -40.64 -0.35 -11.34
C ASN A 67 -41.13 -1.67 -11.94
N ASN A 68 -41.67 -1.66 -13.16
CA ASN A 68 -42.08 -2.90 -13.85
C ASN A 68 -40.86 -3.72 -14.29
N ASN A 69 -39.82 -3.07 -14.83
CA ASN A 69 -38.57 -3.74 -15.15
C ASN A 69 -37.87 -4.26 -13.87
N GLU A 70 -37.89 -3.52 -12.76
CA GLU A 70 -37.32 -3.91 -11.47
C GLU A 70 -38.01 -5.16 -10.90
N ARG A 71 -39.34 -5.29 -11.03
CA ARG A 71 -40.05 -6.53 -10.65
C ARG A 71 -39.68 -7.71 -11.54
N GLU A 72 -39.66 -7.53 -12.86
CA GLU A 72 -39.22 -8.58 -13.80
C GLU A 72 -37.74 -8.97 -13.62
N ILE A 73 -36.90 -8.02 -13.23
CA ILE A 73 -35.47 -8.22 -12.94
C ILE A 73 -35.31 -8.90 -11.57
N SER A 74 -36.09 -8.51 -10.55
CA SER A 74 -36.11 -9.13 -9.22
C SER A 74 -36.49 -10.61 -9.30
N ASP A 75 -37.57 -10.93 -10.01
CA ASP A 75 -38.03 -12.32 -10.19
C ASP A 75 -37.01 -13.17 -10.97
N LYS A 76 -36.19 -12.54 -11.82
CA LYS A 76 -35.09 -13.21 -12.54
C LYS A 76 -33.78 -13.28 -11.73
N LEU A 77 -33.54 -12.34 -10.80
CA LEU A 77 -32.36 -12.31 -9.93
C LEU A 77 -32.49 -13.26 -8.74
N GLU A 78 -33.70 -13.54 -8.24
CA GLU A 78 -33.93 -14.54 -7.18
C GLU A 78 -33.43 -15.95 -7.56
N CYS A 79 -33.27 -16.23 -8.86
CA CYS A 79 -32.74 -17.48 -9.39
C CYS A 79 -31.22 -17.48 -9.65
N ILE A 80 -30.49 -16.38 -9.39
CA ILE A 80 -29.04 -16.35 -9.56
C ILE A 80 -28.39 -16.76 -8.23
N PRO A 81 -27.72 -17.92 -8.14
CA PRO A 81 -27.03 -18.31 -6.92
C PRO A 81 -25.98 -17.27 -6.59
N ARG A 82 -25.91 -16.87 -5.31
CA ARG A 82 -24.87 -15.99 -4.81
C ARG A 82 -23.51 -16.58 -5.15
N HIS A 83 -22.65 -15.79 -5.78
CA HIS A 83 -21.27 -16.19 -6.04
C HIS A 83 -20.52 -16.25 -4.71
N ASP A 84 -19.99 -17.42 -4.34
CA ASP A 84 -19.17 -17.65 -3.16
C ASP A 84 -17.88 -18.35 -3.58
N LEU A 85 -16.73 -17.79 -3.18
CA LEU A 85 -15.40 -18.31 -3.49
C LEU A 85 -14.96 -19.41 -2.51
N GLY A 86 -15.71 -19.63 -1.43
CA GLY A 86 -15.33 -20.58 -0.38
C GLY A 86 -14.34 -19.99 0.62
N ARG A 87 -13.57 -20.85 1.28
CA ARG A 87 -12.56 -20.46 2.28
C ARG A 87 -11.19 -20.22 1.65
N ILE A 88 -10.33 -19.47 2.34
CA ILE A 88 -8.91 -19.34 1.97
C ILE A 88 -8.10 -20.56 2.46
N ASP A 89 -8.34 -21.72 1.84
CA ASP A 89 -7.83 -23.02 2.31
C ASP A 89 -6.75 -23.64 1.41
N GLN A 90 -6.41 -23.00 0.28
CA GLN A 90 -5.39 -23.50 -0.63
C GLN A 90 -4.00 -23.09 -0.15
N ILE A 91 -3.29 -24.02 0.49
CA ILE A 91 -1.91 -23.81 0.97
C ILE A 91 -0.93 -24.07 -0.18
N TYR A 92 -0.18 -23.05 -0.57
CA TYR A 92 0.78 -23.17 -1.66
C TYR A 92 2.10 -23.81 -1.21
N VAL A 93 2.48 -24.91 -1.86
CA VAL A 93 3.62 -25.77 -1.48
C VAL A 93 4.98 -25.05 -1.41
N HIS A 94 5.17 -23.98 -2.19
CA HIS A 94 6.46 -23.30 -2.26
C HIS A 94 6.71 -22.29 -1.14
N CYS A 95 5.65 -21.74 -0.53
CA CYS A 95 5.80 -20.67 0.46
C CYS A 95 4.84 -20.74 1.65
N GLY A 96 3.93 -21.72 1.71
CA GLY A 96 2.96 -21.90 2.79
C GLY A 96 1.82 -20.88 2.82
N ALA A 97 1.75 -19.98 1.84
CA ALA A 97 0.69 -18.99 1.71
C ALA A 97 -0.68 -19.63 1.43
N LYS A 98 -1.73 -19.07 2.04
CA LYS A 98 -3.12 -19.43 1.78
C LYS A 98 -3.71 -18.58 0.67
N PHE A 99 -4.50 -19.20 -0.20
CA PHE A 99 -5.21 -18.57 -1.32
C PHE A 99 -6.65 -19.11 -1.45
N TRP A 100 -7.49 -18.35 -2.14
CA TRP A 100 -8.70 -18.91 -2.74
C TRP A 100 -8.34 -19.66 -4.02
N MET A 101 -9.06 -20.75 -4.32
CA MET A 101 -8.83 -21.54 -5.53
C MET A 101 -8.94 -20.71 -6.83
N GLU A 102 -9.80 -19.68 -6.83
CA GLU A 102 -10.00 -18.82 -8.01
C GLU A 102 -8.88 -17.77 -8.19
N GLU A 103 -7.97 -17.59 -7.22
CA GLU A 103 -6.77 -16.74 -7.37
C GLU A 103 -5.62 -17.44 -8.11
N LYS A 104 -5.80 -18.72 -8.44
CA LYS A 104 -4.82 -19.47 -9.22
C LYS A 104 -4.59 -18.80 -10.58
N ASP A 105 -3.40 -18.97 -11.15
CA ASP A 105 -3.15 -18.44 -12.48
C ASP A 105 -4.12 -19.05 -13.51
N HIS A 106 -4.55 -18.25 -14.51
CA HIS A 106 -5.54 -18.69 -15.50
C HIS A 106 -5.16 -19.99 -16.22
N SER A 107 -3.88 -20.20 -16.50
CA SER A 107 -3.37 -21.39 -17.18
C SER A 107 -3.11 -22.58 -16.25
N SER A 108 -3.24 -22.43 -14.93
CA SER A 108 -2.94 -23.49 -13.97
C SER A 108 -4.05 -24.54 -13.89
N ASN A 109 -3.70 -25.76 -13.51
CA ASN A 109 -4.69 -26.79 -13.20
C ASN A 109 -5.33 -26.50 -11.82
N ARG A 110 -6.55 -26.99 -11.58
CA ARG A 110 -7.21 -26.99 -10.28
C ARG A 110 -6.65 -28.04 -9.32
N THR A 111 -6.11 -29.15 -9.84
CA THR A 111 -5.48 -30.19 -9.01
C THR A 111 -4.10 -29.80 -8.49
N PHE A 112 -3.37 -29.00 -9.26
CA PHE A 112 -2.06 -28.46 -8.91
C PHE A 112 -2.05 -26.95 -9.23
N PRO A 113 -2.72 -26.13 -8.41
CA PRO A 113 -2.81 -24.69 -8.65
C PRO A 113 -1.44 -24.04 -8.46
N THR A 114 -1.17 -23.05 -9.32
CA THR A 114 0.03 -22.21 -9.22
C THR A 114 -0.40 -20.79 -8.92
N PHE A 115 0.38 -20.12 -8.07
CA PHE A 115 0.13 -18.75 -7.65
C PHE A 115 1.39 -17.92 -7.84
N SER A 116 1.26 -16.84 -8.62
CA SER A 116 2.37 -15.91 -8.89
C SER A 116 2.47 -14.79 -7.85
N ILE A 117 1.35 -14.42 -7.24
CA ILE A 117 1.18 -13.17 -6.45
C ILE A 117 2.14 -13.10 -5.25
N CYS A 118 2.31 -14.19 -4.50
CA CYS A 118 3.08 -14.16 -3.25
C CYS A 118 4.58 -14.34 -3.45
N CYS A 119 5.00 -15.42 -4.11
CA CYS A 119 6.41 -15.84 -4.14
C CYS A 119 7.00 -15.98 -5.55
N ALA A 120 6.29 -15.48 -6.57
CA ALA A 120 6.68 -15.59 -7.98
C ALA A 120 7.11 -17.02 -8.35
N TYR A 121 6.25 -18.00 -8.09
CA TYR A 121 6.51 -19.43 -8.33
C TYR A 121 7.68 -20.01 -7.51
N GLY A 122 7.82 -19.58 -6.26
CA GLY A 122 8.87 -20.05 -5.35
C GLY A 122 10.24 -19.41 -5.56
N LYS A 123 10.36 -18.42 -6.46
CA LYS A 123 11.61 -17.68 -6.67
C LYS A 123 11.93 -16.72 -5.50
N VAL A 124 10.89 -16.24 -4.83
CA VAL A 124 11.00 -15.40 -3.64
C VAL A 124 10.75 -16.29 -2.42
N LEU A 125 11.77 -16.53 -1.63
CA LEU A 125 11.65 -17.22 -0.35
C LEU A 125 12.43 -16.39 0.68
N LEU A 126 11.69 -15.84 1.62
CA LEU A 126 12.26 -15.04 2.70
C LEU A 126 12.43 -15.91 3.94
N LEU A 127 13.43 -15.57 4.77
CA LEU A 127 13.55 -16.18 6.09
C LEU A 127 12.26 -15.89 6.89
N PRO A 128 11.68 -16.91 7.57
CA PRO A 128 10.56 -16.69 8.49
C PRO A 128 10.90 -15.60 9.50
N LEU A 129 9.90 -14.83 9.94
CA LEU A 129 10.10 -13.87 11.02
C LEU A 129 10.41 -14.63 12.30
N THR A 130 11.27 -14.05 13.13
CA THR A 130 11.56 -14.63 14.43
C THR A 130 10.34 -14.54 15.33
N GLU A 131 9.95 -15.66 15.96
CA GLU A 131 8.73 -15.75 16.77
C GLU A 131 8.57 -14.58 17.76
N SER A 132 7.38 -13.97 17.73
CA SER A 132 7.00 -12.91 18.66
C SER A 132 7.09 -13.39 20.11
N PRO A 133 7.57 -12.55 21.05
CA PRO A 133 7.49 -12.85 22.47
C PRO A 133 6.07 -13.23 22.91
N SER A 134 5.97 -14.17 23.84
CA SER A 134 4.71 -14.74 24.31
C SER A 134 3.75 -13.69 24.89
N TYR A 135 4.29 -12.71 25.62
CA TYR A 135 3.52 -11.60 26.17
C TYR A 135 2.80 -10.81 25.08
N LEU A 136 3.51 -10.40 24.03
CA LEU A 136 2.93 -9.69 22.90
C LEU A 136 1.95 -10.55 22.10
N LEU A 137 2.24 -11.84 21.92
CA LEU A 137 1.31 -12.77 21.27
C LEU A 137 0.01 -12.90 22.05
N ASN A 138 0.08 -12.96 23.39
CA ASN A 138 -1.09 -12.97 24.26
C ASN A 138 -1.93 -11.69 24.08
N LEU A 139 -1.30 -10.51 24.07
CA LEU A 139 -1.98 -9.25 23.81
C LEU A 139 -2.66 -9.20 22.42
N TYR A 140 -2.14 -9.91 21.42
CA TYR A 140 -2.78 -10.04 20.11
C TYR A 140 -4.01 -10.93 20.11
N THR A 141 -4.02 -12.03 20.87
CA THR A 141 -5.01 -13.10 20.70
C THR A 141 -5.98 -13.26 21.85
N SER A 142 -5.68 -12.73 23.03
CA SER A 142 -6.52 -12.95 24.23
C SER A 142 -7.81 -12.15 24.22
N SER A 143 -8.84 -12.72 24.84
CA SER A 143 -10.15 -12.11 25.09
C SER A 143 -10.20 -11.24 26.35
N GLU A 144 -9.10 -11.14 27.09
CA GLU A 144 -9.02 -10.34 28.32
C GLU A 144 -9.11 -8.83 28.05
N SER A 145 -9.54 -8.08 29.07
CA SER A 145 -9.83 -6.64 28.94
C SER A 145 -8.61 -5.79 28.61
N ASP A 146 -7.45 -6.16 29.15
CA ASP A 146 -6.15 -5.56 28.89
C ASP A 146 -5.75 -5.75 27.42
N ALA A 147 -5.87 -6.96 26.88
CA ALA A 147 -5.57 -7.30 25.50
C ALA A 147 -6.53 -6.58 24.53
N ILE A 148 -7.81 -6.46 24.88
CA ILE A 148 -8.79 -5.64 24.13
C ILE A 148 -8.38 -4.16 24.11
N SER A 149 -8.01 -3.61 25.27
CA SER A 149 -7.56 -2.22 25.41
C SER A 149 -6.27 -1.96 24.61
N PHE A 150 -5.32 -2.89 24.69
CA PHE A 150 -4.08 -2.85 23.92
C PHE A 150 -4.34 -2.81 22.43
N ARG A 151 -5.13 -3.74 21.88
CA ARG A 151 -5.43 -3.78 20.43
C ARG A 151 -6.13 -2.51 19.94
N LYS A 152 -7.00 -1.93 20.75
CA LYS A 152 -7.64 -0.64 20.45
C LYS A 152 -6.62 0.50 20.34
N ASN A 153 -5.57 0.48 21.16
CA ASN A 153 -4.56 1.53 21.28
C ASN A 153 -3.20 1.16 20.68
N ILE A 154 -3.07 0.06 19.93
CA ILE A 154 -1.79 -0.50 19.51
C ILE A 154 -0.90 0.47 18.74
N ARG A 155 -1.49 1.34 17.90
CA ARG A 155 -0.73 2.38 17.17
C ARG A 155 -0.07 3.39 18.11
N ARG A 156 -0.74 3.71 19.22
CA ARG A 156 -0.23 4.63 20.25
C ARG A 156 0.91 3.98 21.03
N TYR A 157 0.73 2.73 21.48
CA TYR A 157 1.82 1.96 22.10
C TYR A 157 3.03 1.85 21.18
N ASN A 158 2.85 1.48 19.91
CA ASN A 158 3.93 1.41 18.94
C ASN A 158 4.62 2.77 18.76
N ASN A 159 3.86 3.86 18.64
CA ASN A 159 4.44 5.19 18.42
C ASN A 159 5.29 5.65 19.62
N VAL A 160 4.84 5.38 20.85
CA VAL A 160 5.63 5.68 22.05
C VAL A 160 6.91 4.84 22.08
N LEU A 161 6.82 3.55 21.74
CA LEU A 161 7.96 2.62 21.75
C LEU A 161 8.86 2.72 20.49
N ALA A 162 8.46 3.46 19.47
CA ALA A 162 9.22 3.54 18.22
C ALA A 162 10.56 4.26 18.43
N CYS A 163 11.59 3.79 17.73
CA CYS A 163 12.89 4.46 17.70
C CYS A 163 12.90 5.65 16.74
N THR A 164 11.94 5.70 15.81
CA THR A 164 11.88 6.67 14.73
C THR A 164 10.50 7.30 14.61
N SER A 165 10.48 8.56 14.19
CA SER A 165 9.22 9.25 13.89
C SER A 165 8.64 8.80 12.55
N PHE A 166 7.31 8.90 12.44
CA PHE A 166 6.56 8.64 11.20
C PHE A 166 6.01 9.96 10.68
N GLY A 167 6.74 10.58 9.76
CA GLY A 167 6.36 11.86 9.17
C GLY A 167 5.43 11.67 7.99
N THR A 168 4.17 12.07 8.15
CA THR A 168 3.18 12.14 7.06
C THR A 168 2.01 13.04 7.45
N ASN A 169 1.24 13.51 6.47
CA ASN A 169 -0.05 14.13 6.73
C ASN A 169 -1.11 13.04 6.83
N ILE A 170 -1.52 12.69 8.05
CA ILE A 170 -2.59 11.70 8.29
C ILE A 170 -3.94 12.38 8.02
N ASP A 171 -4.74 11.80 7.13
CA ASP A 171 -6.10 12.27 6.84
C ASP A 171 -7.06 11.70 7.89
N THR A 172 -7.57 12.56 8.76
CA THR A 172 -8.60 12.18 9.74
C THR A 172 -9.96 12.14 9.06
N PHE A 173 -10.49 10.95 8.84
CA PHE A 173 -11.83 10.78 8.32
C PHE A 173 -12.88 11.27 9.33
N HIS A 174 -13.54 12.38 9.03
CA HIS A 174 -14.57 13.00 9.88
C HIS A 174 -16.02 12.60 9.52
N GLY A 175 -16.22 11.63 8.63
CA GLY A 175 -17.54 11.21 8.14
C GLY A 175 -18.15 10.01 8.87
N GLN A 176 -19.40 9.68 8.53
CA GLN A 176 -20.00 8.37 8.84
C GLN A 176 -19.52 7.36 7.79
N GLY A 177 -18.71 6.38 8.21
CA GLY A 177 -18.11 5.40 7.31
C GLY A 177 -17.02 4.59 7.99
N ILE A 178 -16.42 3.68 7.24
CA ILE A 178 -15.35 2.82 7.72
C ILE A 178 -14.09 3.66 7.86
N SER A 179 -13.61 3.79 9.10
CA SER A 179 -12.36 4.48 9.38
C SER A 179 -11.22 3.66 8.81
N ASN A 180 -10.59 4.13 7.73
CA ASN A 180 -9.38 3.56 7.15
C ASN A 180 -8.16 4.40 7.54
N PHE A 181 -6.98 3.78 7.60
CA PHE A 181 -5.75 4.57 7.70
C PHE A 181 -5.45 5.22 6.34
N ARG A 182 -5.41 6.55 6.30
CA ARG A 182 -5.18 7.33 5.09
C ARG A 182 -4.13 8.39 5.32
N ILE A 183 -3.28 8.56 4.31
CA ILE A 183 -2.20 9.54 4.30
C ILE A 183 -2.28 10.39 3.05
N HIS A 184 -1.76 11.61 3.13
CA HIS A 184 -1.51 12.51 2.00
C HIS A 184 -0.04 12.95 2.01
N GLY A 185 0.49 13.18 0.82
CA GLY A 185 1.87 13.64 0.64
C GLY A 185 2.88 12.51 0.76
N GLN A 186 4.09 12.86 1.20
CA GLN A 186 5.22 11.94 1.29
C GLN A 186 5.32 11.36 2.69
N VAL A 187 5.61 10.06 2.77
CA VAL A 187 5.99 9.38 4.02
C VAL A 187 7.50 9.43 4.17
N TYR A 188 7.97 9.72 5.38
CA TYR A 188 9.38 9.61 5.74
C TYR A 188 9.54 9.15 7.19
N HIS A 189 10.48 8.24 7.43
CA HIS A 189 10.94 7.92 8.78
C HIS A 189 12.13 8.81 9.12
N GLN A 190 12.11 9.42 10.30
CA GLN A 190 13.24 10.21 10.79
C GLN A 190 13.74 9.69 12.13
N ILE A 191 15.05 9.79 12.31
CA ILE A 191 15.73 9.49 13.57
C ILE A 191 16.53 10.71 14.02
N GLY A 192 16.45 11.00 15.31
CA GLY A 192 17.16 12.11 15.92
C GLY A 192 18.50 11.70 16.54
N PRO A 193 19.24 12.66 17.10
CA PRO A 193 20.44 12.38 17.89
C PRO A 193 20.11 11.55 19.14
N LEU A 194 21.15 10.95 19.74
CA LEU A 194 21.03 10.04 20.88
C LEU A 194 20.49 10.74 22.14
N LEU A 195 20.79 12.03 22.33
CA LEU A 195 20.25 12.85 23.41
C LEU A 195 19.42 14.02 22.88
N PRO A 196 18.43 14.49 23.65
CA PRO A 196 17.74 15.73 23.32
C PRO A 196 18.70 16.92 23.38
N GLU A 197 18.38 17.95 22.59
CA GLU A 197 18.99 19.27 22.72
C GLU A 197 18.62 19.90 24.07
N GLU A 198 19.45 20.81 24.57
CA GLU A 198 19.21 21.44 25.87
C GLU A 198 17.84 22.15 25.90
N GLY A 199 17.08 21.89 26.95
CA GLY A 199 15.73 22.43 27.15
C GLY A 199 14.62 21.77 26.31
N HIS A 200 14.93 20.79 25.46
CA HIS A 200 13.93 20.06 24.68
C HIS A 200 13.52 18.75 25.39
N GLN A 201 12.26 18.35 25.22
CA GLN A 201 11.78 17.06 25.70
C GLN A 201 12.35 15.91 24.84
N PRO A 202 12.69 14.76 25.45
CA PRO A 202 13.15 13.58 24.71
C PRO A 202 12.04 13.01 23.82
N ALA A 203 12.41 12.52 22.63
CA ALA A 203 11.49 11.89 21.70
C ALA A 203 12.06 10.59 21.09
N PHE A 204 11.18 9.63 20.82
CA PHE A 204 11.49 8.36 20.15
C PHE A 204 12.69 7.63 20.78
N ALA A 205 13.75 7.33 20.01
CA ALA A 205 14.95 6.63 20.50
C ALA A 205 15.57 7.27 21.76
N GLN A 206 15.46 8.60 21.92
CA GLN A 206 16.00 9.31 23.08
C GLN A 206 15.35 8.88 24.39
N LEU A 207 14.10 8.41 24.36
CA LEU A 207 13.38 7.95 25.55
C LEU A 207 14.00 6.68 26.17
N TYR A 208 14.79 5.93 25.40
CA TYR A 208 15.53 4.78 25.91
C TYR A 208 16.84 5.18 26.62
N ILE A 209 17.28 6.42 26.46
CA ILE A 209 18.58 6.94 26.91
C ILE A 209 18.40 7.99 28.00
N TYR A 210 17.53 8.97 27.77
CA TYR A 210 17.30 10.10 28.65
C TYR A 210 16.42 9.72 29.85
N ASP A 211 16.86 10.09 31.06
CA ASP A 211 16.12 9.92 32.33
C ASP A 211 15.35 8.59 32.42
N SER A 212 16.10 7.50 32.38
CA SER A 212 15.52 6.15 32.44
C SER A 212 14.80 5.84 33.75
N VAL A 213 14.99 6.66 34.78
CA VAL A 213 14.30 6.51 36.07
C VAL A 213 12.83 6.89 35.93
N HIS A 214 12.53 7.96 35.18
CA HIS A 214 11.16 8.43 34.94
C HIS A 214 10.68 8.10 33.51
N GLU A 215 11.20 7.04 32.89
CA GLU A 215 10.88 6.70 31.48
C GLU A 215 9.38 6.50 31.25
N ILE A 216 8.70 5.81 32.17
CA ILE A 216 7.25 5.56 32.07
C ILE A 216 6.49 6.87 32.18
N GLU A 217 6.83 7.72 33.16
CA GLU A 217 6.20 9.03 33.33
C GLU A 217 6.42 9.92 32.11
N ASN A 218 7.64 9.95 31.57
CA ASN A 218 7.99 10.69 30.36
C ASN A 218 7.15 10.22 29.16
N ARG A 219 6.98 8.91 29.00
CA ARG A 219 6.17 8.30 27.94
C ARG A 219 4.66 8.53 28.15
N HIS A 220 4.20 8.46 29.39
CA HIS A 220 2.82 8.74 29.77
C HIS A 220 2.47 10.22 29.56
N ASN A 221 3.41 11.14 29.81
CA ASN A 221 3.25 12.56 29.51
C ASN A 221 3.09 12.82 28.00
N ILE A 222 3.71 12.02 27.14
CA ILE A 222 3.53 12.06 25.68
C ILE A 222 2.16 11.49 25.29
N MET A 223 1.69 10.43 25.95
CA MET A 223 0.38 9.81 25.70
C MET A 223 -0.33 9.36 26.99
N GLN A 224 -1.14 10.25 27.55
CA GLN A 224 -1.81 10.08 28.86
C GLN A 224 -2.94 9.03 28.91
N GLU A 225 -3.28 8.42 27.77
CA GLU A 225 -4.41 7.47 27.65
C GLU A 225 -3.93 6.00 27.56
N LEU A 226 -2.65 5.73 27.80
CA LEU A 226 -2.08 4.39 27.76
C LEU A 226 -2.09 3.75 29.14
N ASP A 227 -2.28 2.43 29.18
CA ASP A 227 -2.18 1.63 30.39
C ASP A 227 -0.70 1.49 30.77
N GLU A 228 -0.34 1.99 31.96
CA GLU A 228 1.04 2.02 32.44
C GLU A 228 1.60 0.61 32.67
N GLU A 229 0.77 -0.34 33.10
CA GLU A 229 1.20 -1.72 33.35
C GLU A 229 1.52 -2.43 32.04
N ILE A 230 0.67 -2.27 31.03
CA ILE A 230 0.94 -2.79 29.67
C ILE A 230 2.21 -2.14 29.11
N LEU A 231 2.35 -0.82 29.25
CA LEU A 231 3.52 -0.10 28.75
C LEU A 231 4.82 -0.59 29.42
N LEU A 232 4.83 -0.77 30.74
CA LEU A 232 5.97 -1.28 31.49
C LEU A 232 6.34 -2.70 31.03
N ASN A 233 5.36 -3.59 30.90
CA ASN A 233 5.61 -4.96 30.47
C ASN A 233 6.11 -5.03 29.01
N LEU A 234 5.60 -4.17 28.13
CA LEU A 234 6.15 -4.01 26.78
C LEU A 234 7.59 -3.50 26.81
N LEU A 235 7.92 -2.52 27.64
CA LEU A 235 9.30 -2.03 27.76
C LEU A 235 10.27 -3.12 28.23
N ASN A 236 9.92 -3.84 29.29
CA ASN A 236 10.70 -4.97 29.79
C ASN A 236 10.94 -6.03 28.70
N MET A 237 9.88 -6.40 27.99
CA MET A 237 9.96 -7.33 26.86
C MET A 237 10.91 -6.81 25.77
N MET A 238 10.81 -5.53 25.41
CA MET A 238 11.64 -4.92 24.38
C MET A 238 13.12 -4.81 24.79
N ASP A 239 13.41 -4.53 26.06
CA ASP A 239 14.77 -4.52 26.61
C ASP A 239 15.41 -5.92 26.52
N GLU A 240 14.62 -6.98 26.71
CA GLU A 240 15.09 -8.37 26.61
C GLU A 240 15.29 -8.85 25.16
N CYS A 241 14.39 -8.50 24.23
CA CYS A 241 14.36 -9.15 22.92
C CYS A 241 14.79 -8.28 21.73
N ASN A 242 14.82 -6.95 21.86
CA ASN A 242 15.05 -6.06 20.73
C ASN A 242 16.51 -5.57 20.66
N PRO A 243 17.27 -5.94 19.61
CA PRO A 243 18.69 -5.61 19.51
C PRO A 243 18.95 -4.10 19.32
N TYR A 244 18.02 -3.33 18.73
CA TYR A 244 18.20 -1.89 18.60
C TYR A 244 18.03 -1.19 19.95
N ILE A 245 17.01 -1.57 20.72
CA ILE A 245 16.76 -1.01 22.05
C ILE A 245 17.91 -1.37 23.00
N GLN A 246 18.42 -2.60 22.96
CA GLN A 246 19.61 -3.00 23.70
C GLN A 246 20.82 -2.11 23.41
N ASN A 247 21.04 -1.73 22.15
CA ASN A 247 22.10 -0.77 21.80
C ASN A 247 21.84 0.62 22.38
N PHE A 248 20.60 1.12 22.32
CA PHE A 248 20.27 2.40 22.97
C PHE A 248 20.47 2.34 24.50
N ARG A 249 20.13 1.23 25.15
CA ARG A 249 20.43 1.01 26.57
C ARG A 249 21.94 0.95 26.85
N HIS A 250 22.73 0.36 25.96
CA HIS A 250 24.18 0.37 26.09
C HIS A 250 24.74 1.80 26.01
N VAL A 251 24.23 2.61 25.08
CA VAL A 251 24.58 4.05 25.00
C VAL A 251 24.22 4.77 26.30
N ARG A 252 23.04 4.53 26.88
CA ARG A 252 22.65 5.08 28.18
C ARG A 252 23.68 4.77 29.27
N ASP A 253 24.06 3.51 29.40
CA ASP A 253 24.97 3.05 30.45
C ASP A 253 26.37 3.68 30.30
N LEU A 254 26.83 3.86 29.06
CA LEU A 254 28.07 4.58 28.75
C LEU A 254 28.01 6.07 29.12
N ILE A 255 26.85 6.72 28.91
CA ILE A 255 26.65 8.13 29.29
C ILE A 255 26.64 8.28 30.82
N GLN A 256 25.97 7.37 31.53
CA GLN A 256 25.89 7.40 33.00
C GLN A 256 27.24 7.13 33.69
N THR A 257 28.12 6.37 33.05
CA THR A 257 29.47 6.05 33.55
C THR A 257 30.51 7.16 33.26
N ASN A 258 30.08 8.32 32.75
CA ASN A 258 30.91 9.52 32.55
C ASN A 258 32.08 9.31 31.57
N VAL A 259 31.87 8.50 30.52
CA VAL A 259 32.87 8.35 29.45
C VAL A 259 32.98 9.68 28.67
N PRO A 260 34.16 10.33 28.66
CA PRO A 260 34.30 11.65 28.05
C PRO A 260 34.36 11.56 26.52
N ASP A 261 33.67 12.51 25.91
CA ASP A 261 33.77 13.01 24.55
C ASP A 261 33.33 12.10 23.39
N LYS A 262 32.12 12.40 22.91
CA LYS A 262 31.48 12.00 21.65
C LYS A 262 31.28 10.48 21.48
N ILE A 263 30.07 10.05 21.82
CA ILE A 263 29.54 8.74 21.47
C ILE A 263 28.91 8.81 20.08
N PHE A 264 29.27 7.83 19.24
CA PHE A 264 28.65 7.58 17.95
C PHE A 264 28.03 6.19 17.95
N MET A 265 26.82 6.09 17.41
CA MET A 265 26.17 4.81 17.14
C MET A 265 25.93 4.68 15.64
N VAL A 266 26.40 3.59 15.05
CA VAL A 266 26.24 3.30 13.62
C VAL A 266 25.30 2.11 13.48
N ILE A 267 24.13 2.32 12.87
CA ILE A 267 23.24 1.21 12.48
C ILE A 267 23.62 0.78 11.06
N TYR A 268 23.96 -0.49 10.90
CA TYR A 268 24.49 -1.02 9.66
C TYR A 268 23.40 -1.34 8.64
N ALA A 269 23.62 -0.91 7.40
CA ALA A 269 22.83 -1.31 6.24
C ALA A 269 23.30 -2.66 5.66
N ASP A 270 24.61 -2.92 5.71
CA ASP A 270 25.22 -4.14 5.20
C ASP A 270 25.44 -5.12 6.35
N ARG A 271 24.51 -6.04 6.53
CA ARG A 271 24.67 -7.12 7.51
C ARG A 271 25.51 -8.23 6.89
N THR A 272 26.82 -8.12 7.10
CA THR A 272 27.78 -9.11 6.63
C THR A 272 27.75 -10.35 7.53
N GLN A 273 26.71 -11.19 7.44
CA GLN A 273 26.81 -12.60 7.89
C GLN A 273 25.68 -13.51 7.35
N ASP A 274 25.97 -14.81 7.39
CA ASP A 274 25.44 -15.90 6.58
C ASP A 274 23.89 -16.10 6.67
N LEU A 275 23.19 -15.96 5.53
CA LEU A 275 21.74 -16.23 5.36
C LEU A 275 21.32 -17.67 5.74
N ARG A 276 22.27 -18.53 6.12
CA ARG A 276 22.11 -19.95 6.45
C ARG A 276 21.91 -20.26 7.94
N ARG A 277 21.90 -19.26 8.83
CA ARG A 277 21.60 -19.46 10.25
C ARG A 277 20.33 -18.72 10.65
N TYR A 278 19.39 -19.45 11.24
CA TYR A 278 18.08 -18.99 11.71
C TYR A 278 18.16 -18.10 12.96
N ASN A 279 19.05 -17.11 13.00
CA ASN A 279 19.26 -16.31 14.20
C ASN A 279 18.56 -14.95 14.07
N ALA A 280 17.86 -14.53 15.12
CA ALA A 280 17.45 -13.15 15.29
C ALA A 280 18.68 -12.22 15.26
N PRO A 281 18.56 -10.99 14.73
CA PRO A 281 19.68 -10.07 14.75
C PRO A 281 20.15 -9.81 16.19
N THR A 282 21.47 -9.83 16.41
CA THR A 282 22.05 -9.50 17.72
C THR A 282 22.40 -8.01 17.81
N ALA A 283 22.51 -7.48 19.03
CA ALA A 283 22.82 -6.06 19.24
C ALA A 283 24.10 -5.62 18.49
N SER A 284 25.17 -6.42 18.52
CA SER A 284 26.42 -6.11 17.81
C SER A 284 26.33 -6.27 16.28
N GLU A 285 25.37 -7.05 15.77
CA GLU A 285 25.15 -7.19 14.33
C GLU A 285 24.39 -5.99 13.75
N VAL A 286 23.43 -5.44 14.51
CA VAL A 286 22.59 -4.35 14.00
C VAL A 286 23.25 -2.99 14.12
N ALA A 287 24.08 -2.79 15.14
CA ALA A 287 24.77 -1.53 15.36
C ALA A 287 26.11 -1.69 16.08
N ALA A 288 26.99 -0.70 15.87
CA ALA A 288 28.21 -0.54 16.65
C ALA A 288 28.19 0.79 17.40
N ILE A 289 28.78 0.80 18.59
CA ILE A 289 28.91 1.97 19.45
C ILE A 289 30.40 2.28 19.58
N MET A 290 30.76 3.53 19.29
CA MET A 290 32.13 4.03 19.28
C MET A 290 32.24 5.23 20.21
N VAL A 291 33.36 5.32 20.92
CA VAL A 291 33.73 6.44 21.80
C VAL A 291 34.98 7.08 21.22
N GLY A 292 34.97 8.39 20.95
CA GLY A 292 36.13 9.11 20.43
C GLY A 292 35.77 10.22 19.45
N ASP A 293 36.72 10.69 18.64
CA ASP A 293 36.55 11.83 17.74
C ASP A 293 35.85 11.52 16.39
N GLY A 294 35.60 10.25 16.09
CA GLY A 294 34.84 9.81 14.92
C GLY A 294 35.55 10.03 13.58
N HIS A 295 36.87 10.32 13.59
CA HIS A 295 37.63 10.62 12.37
C HIS A 295 37.83 9.43 11.42
N GLU A 296 37.54 8.20 11.85
CA GLU A 296 37.67 6.97 11.04
C GLU A 296 36.34 6.48 10.43
N LEU A 297 35.26 7.27 10.50
CA LEU A 297 33.94 6.83 10.05
C LEU A 297 33.82 6.89 8.52
N HIS A 298 34.31 5.84 7.86
CA HIS A 298 33.91 5.52 6.48
C HIS A 298 32.49 4.96 6.50
N THR A 299 31.51 5.84 6.60
CA THR A 299 30.10 5.45 6.49
C THR A 299 29.88 4.91 5.08
N ALA A 300 29.63 3.60 4.94
CA ALA A 300 29.04 3.08 3.72
C ALA A 300 27.78 3.91 3.41
N ASN A 301 27.52 4.22 2.14
CA ASN A 301 26.51 5.21 1.69
C ASN A 301 25.08 5.03 2.23
N ARG A 302 24.79 3.96 2.98
CA ARG A 302 23.48 3.61 3.53
C ARG A 302 23.40 3.57 5.06
N ASN A 303 24.50 3.52 5.81
CA ASN A 303 24.43 3.36 7.26
C ASN A 303 23.78 4.59 7.92
N ILE A 304 23.12 4.39 9.06
CA ILE A 304 22.53 5.46 9.87
C ILE A 304 23.56 5.82 10.95
N LEU A 305 23.98 7.08 10.99
CA LEU A 305 24.95 7.57 11.96
C LEU A 305 24.24 8.46 12.98
N LEU A 306 24.18 7.98 14.22
CA LEU A 306 23.62 8.72 15.34
C LEU A 306 24.77 9.31 16.16
N LYS A 307 24.71 10.62 16.36
CA LYS A 307 25.64 11.34 17.22
C LYS A 307 24.98 11.66 18.55
N MET A 308 25.80 11.93 19.56
CA MET A 308 25.33 12.31 20.90
C MET A 308 24.36 13.50 20.86
N ARG A 309 24.78 14.63 20.26
CA ARG A 309 23.99 15.84 20.00
C ARG A 309 24.41 16.37 18.62
N ASP A 310 23.47 16.59 17.70
CA ASP A 310 23.76 17.13 16.35
C ASP A 310 22.60 17.93 15.75
N GLY A 311 21.60 18.32 16.55
CA GLY A 311 20.45 19.16 16.17
C GLY A 311 19.54 18.69 15.03
N ASN A 312 19.97 17.73 14.21
CA ASN A 312 19.36 17.42 12.92
C ASN A 312 18.71 16.04 12.93
N LEU A 313 17.48 16.01 12.43
CA LEU A 313 16.78 14.77 12.13
C LEU A 313 17.33 14.17 10.83
N GLN A 314 17.79 12.92 10.89
CA GLN A 314 18.20 12.16 9.71
C GLN A 314 16.99 11.40 9.15
N ARG A 315 16.72 11.53 7.85
CA ARG A 315 15.77 10.66 7.14
C ARG A 315 16.39 9.28 6.94
N ILE A 316 15.68 8.24 7.36
CA ILE A 316 16.07 6.86 7.08
C ILE A 316 15.66 6.53 5.65
N SER A 317 16.59 5.96 4.90
CA SER A 317 16.31 5.54 3.54
C SER A 317 15.35 4.35 3.52
N GLU A 318 14.39 4.36 2.62
CA GLU A 318 13.41 3.29 2.46
C GLU A 318 14.07 1.96 2.04
N ILE A 319 15.28 2.01 1.47
CA ILE A 319 16.06 0.81 1.10
C ILE A 319 16.89 0.24 2.26
N HIS A 320 16.82 0.84 3.46
CA HIS A 320 17.56 0.40 4.63
C HIS A 320 16.85 -0.80 5.30
N PRO A 321 17.56 -1.89 5.67
CA PRO A 321 16.93 -3.05 6.31
C PRO A 321 16.22 -2.69 7.63
N SER A 322 16.78 -1.73 8.40
CA SER A 322 16.19 -1.25 9.65
C SER A 322 15.00 -0.28 9.50
N TYR A 323 14.58 0.07 8.27
CA TYR A 323 13.48 1.04 8.06
C TYR A 323 12.18 0.60 8.75
N ASP A 324 11.82 -0.68 8.60
CA ASP A 324 10.60 -1.26 9.14
C ASP A 324 10.72 -1.50 10.66
N PRO A 325 11.75 -2.23 11.18
CA PRO A 325 11.82 -2.58 12.60
C PRO A 325 12.11 -1.40 13.55
N LEU A 326 12.72 -0.30 13.08
CA LEU A 326 12.92 0.88 13.91
C LEU A 326 11.62 1.65 14.19
N HIS A 327 10.64 1.57 13.28
CA HIS A 327 9.35 2.22 13.47
C HIS A 327 8.28 1.26 14.00
N TYR A 328 8.15 0.08 13.40
CA TYR A 328 7.11 -0.92 13.74
C TYR A 328 7.62 -1.93 14.75
N VAL A 329 8.08 -1.43 15.90
CA VAL A 329 8.70 -2.23 16.97
C VAL A 329 7.78 -3.33 17.51
N LEU A 330 6.46 -3.13 17.49
CA LEU A 330 5.51 -4.17 17.89
C LEU A 330 5.24 -5.20 16.77
N LEU A 331 5.50 -4.89 15.50
CA LEU A 331 5.41 -5.90 14.43
C LEU A 331 6.70 -6.73 14.34
N PHE A 332 7.84 -6.09 14.65
CA PHE A 332 9.18 -6.67 14.59
C PHE A 332 9.88 -6.56 15.95
N PRO A 333 9.36 -7.22 17.01
CA PRO A 333 9.88 -7.09 18.38
C PRO A 333 11.35 -7.49 18.52
N ARG A 334 11.83 -8.40 17.67
CA ARG A 334 13.22 -8.86 17.62
C ARG A 334 14.07 -8.15 16.57
N GLY A 335 13.53 -7.14 15.90
CA GLY A 335 14.26 -6.32 14.96
C GLY A 335 14.55 -6.99 13.62
N ASP A 336 13.75 -7.99 13.21
CA ASP A 336 13.85 -8.65 11.90
C ASP A 336 13.89 -7.61 10.76
N ASP A 337 14.75 -7.87 9.78
CA ASP A 337 14.99 -6.90 8.72
C ASP A 337 13.80 -6.75 7.76
N GLY A 338 13.52 -5.48 7.45
CA GLY A 338 12.67 -5.09 6.35
C GLY A 338 13.33 -5.30 4.99
N TRP A 339 12.64 -4.88 3.94
CA TRP A 339 13.21 -5.00 2.59
C TRP A 339 14.42 -4.08 2.40
N HIS A 340 15.50 -4.63 1.83
CA HIS A 340 16.67 -3.90 1.34
C HIS A 340 17.11 -4.42 -0.03
N VAL A 341 17.92 -3.64 -0.75
CA VAL A 341 18.26 -3.91 -2.16
C VAL A 341 19.09 -5.17 -2.40
N ASP A 342 19.68 -5.77 -1.36
CA ASP A 342 20.60 -6.91 -1.52
C ASP A 342 19.93 -8.27 -1.26
N VAL A 343 18.60 -8.29 -1.06
CA VAL A 343 17.82 -9.52 -1.00
C VAL A 343 17.80 -10.18 -2.39
N LEU A 344 18.24 -11.42 -2.50
CA LEU A 344 18.39 -12.15 -3.77
C LEU A 344 17.24 -13.14 -4.01
N LEU A 345 16.89 -13.35 -5.29
CA LEU A 345 16.00 -14.43 -5.69
C LEU A 345 16.70 -15.78 -5.57
N ILE A 346 15.98 -16.80 -5.10
CA ILE A 346 16.51 -18.16 -5.01
C ILE A 346 16.71 -18.74 -6.41
N GLY A 347 17.86 -19.39 -6.61
CA GLY A 347 18.19 -20.05 -7.87
C GLY A 347 18.52 -19.09 -9.01
N SER A 348 18.68 -17.79 -8.74
CA SER A 348 19.05 -16.82 -9.76
C SER A 348 20.51 -16.94 -10.15
N VAL A 349 20.77 -17.29 -11.42
CA VAL A 349 22.12 -17.35 -12.02
C VAL A 349 22.73 -15.95 -12.17
N ASN A 350 21.88 -14.93 -12.38
CA ASN A 350 22.29 -13.55 -12.65
C ASN A 350 22.28 -12.65 -11.40
N ARG A 351 22.18 -13.22 -10.19
CA ARG A 351 22.03 -12.46 -8.93
C ARG A 351 20.88 -11.44 -8.98
N GLU A 352 19.76 -11.85 -9.56
CA GLU A 352 18.56 -11.02 -9.58
C GLU A 352 18.07 -10.77 -8.15
N ARG A 353 17.62 -9.55 -7.91
CA ARG A 353 17.22 -9.06 -6.59
C ARG A 353 15.70 -9.15 -6.43
N VAL A 354 15.25 -9.43 -5.21
CA VAL A 354 13.84 -9.36 -4.84
C VAL A 354 13.42 -7.90 -4.84
N THR A 355 12.36 -7.58 -5.58
CA THR A 355 11.78 -6.23 -5.57
C THR A 355 11.04 -5.96 -4.27
N ALA A 356 10.91 -4.69 -3.86
CA ALA A 356 10.13 -4.32 -2.67
C ALA A 356 8.69 -4.88 -2.72
N MET A 357 8.06 -4.82 -3.91
CA MET A 357 6.73 -5.39 -4.12
C MET A 357 6.71 -6.90 -3.84
N GLN A 358 7.65 -7.67 -4.41
CA GLN A 358 7.74 -9.11 -4.15
C GLN A 358 7.99 -9.44 -2.67
N PHE A 359 8.84 -8.66 -2.00
CA PHE A 359 9.12 -8.85 -0.58
C PHE A 359 7.87 -8.64 0.28
N TYR A 360 7.17 -7.53 0.09
CA TYR A 360 5.98 -7.23 0.88
C TYR A 360 4.77 -8.08 0.48
N SER A 361 4.60 -8.42 -0.80
CA SER A 361 3.61 -9.42 -1.21
C SER A 361 3.86 -10.76 -0.54
N TYR A 362 5.12 -11.19 -0.42
CA TYR A 362 5.46 -12.38 0.35
C TYR A 362 5.11 -12.20 1.83
N ARG A 363 5.54 -11.13 2.49
CA ARG A 363 5.37 -10.91 3.94
C ARG A 363 3.91 -10.71 4.37
N LEU A 364 3.07 -10.11 3.52
CA LEU A 364 1.69 -9.78 3.87
C LEU A 364 0.71 -10.95 3.64
N GLN A 365 1.08 -11.91 2.78
CA GLN A 365 0.23 -13.07 2.49
C GLN A 365 -0.04 -13.92 3.74
N ILE A 366 -1.27 -14.40 3.90
CA ILE A 366 -1.69 -15.17 5.07
C ILE A 366 -0.97 -16.53 5.11
N ARG A 367 -0.35 -16.85 6.26
CA ARG A 367 0.25 -18.15 6.57
C ARG A 367 -0.11 -18.58 7.98
N ASP A 368 0.01 -19.87 8.24
CA ASP A 368 -0.07 -20.39 9.60
C ASP A 368 1.16 -19.94 10.40
N GLY A 369 0.93 -19.43 11.62
CA GLY A 369 1.98 -18.97 12.53
C GLY A 369 2.36 -17.50 12.42
N ASP A 370 1.96 -16.81 11.34
CA ASP A 370 2.21 -15.36 11.21
C ASP A 370 1.30 -14.57 12.18
N TRP A 371 1.88 -13.65 12.94
CA TRP A 371 1.16 -12.80 13.91
C TRP A 371 0.93 -11.36 13.41
N ILE A 372 1.60 -10.94 12.34
CA ILE A 372 1.54 -9.54 11.84
C ILE A 372 0.11 -9.10 11.57
N GLN A 373 -0.72 -9.97 11.00
CA GLN A 373 -2.11 -9.66 10.68
C GLN A 373 -2.96 -9.42 11.95
N ASN A 374 -2.55 -9.94 13.12
CA ASN A 374 -3.27 -9.72 14.39
C ASN A 374 -3.09 -8.29 14.95
N ALA A 375 -2.17 -7.49 14.38
CA ALA A 375 -1.89 -6.14 14.86
C ALA A 375 -2.92 -5.08 14.41
N GLY A 376 -3.96 -5.47 13.67
CA GLY A 376 -5.13 -4.65 13.33
C GLY A 376 -4.80 -3.25 12.80
N ARG A 377 -5.10 -2.19 13.58
CA ARG A 377 -4.83 -0.80 13.17
C ARG A 377 -3.35 -0.52 12.89
N LEU A 378 -2.42 -1.14 13.61
CA LEU A 378 -0.99 -0.99 13.32
C LEU A 378 -0.62 -1.68 12.00
N TYR A 379 -1.22 -2.85 11.73
CA TYR A 379 -1.06 -3.56 10.47
C TYR A 379 -1.52 -2.73 9.26
N GLN A 380 -2.66 -2.02 9.38
CA GLN A 380 -3.12 -1.09 8.34
C GLN A 380 -2.09 0.02 8.06
N GLN A 381 -1.55 0.63 9.12
CA GLN A 381 -0.52 1.65 8.97
C GLN A 381 0.72 1.09 8.28
N TYR A 382 1.11 -0.13 8.64
CA TYR A 382 2.24 -0.83 8.03
C TYR A 382 2.00 -1.09 6.54
N ILE A 383 0.84 -1.64 6.13
CA ILE A 383 0.53 -1.87 4.71
C ILE A 383 0.60 -0.58 3.89
N VAL A 384 0.02 0.51 4.40
CA VAL A 384 -0.02 1.80 3.71
C VAL A 384 1.38 2.38 3.55
N ASP A 385 2.22 2.28 4.59
CA ASP A 385 3.62 2.67 4.50
C ASP A 385 4.41 1.79 3.52
N GLN A 386 4.20 0.47 3.54
CA GLN A 386 4.90 -0.44 2.62
C GLN A 386 4.50 -0.17 1.16
N TYR A 387 3.23 0.17 0.92
CA TYR A 387 2.78 0.64 -0.39
C TYR A 387 3.45 1.97 -0.79
N ALA A 388 3.53 2.95 0.11
CA ALA A 388 4.21 4.21 -0.13
C ALA A 388 5.71 4.01 -0.44
N LYS A 389 6.36 3.09 0.28
CA LYS A 389 7.74 2.65 0.05
C LYS A 389 7.93 2.00 -1.33
N ILE A 390 7.01 1.14 -1.77
CA ILE A 390 7.02 0.54 -3.12
C ILE A 390 6.88 1.63 -4.19
N GLU A 391 5.94 2.55 -4.02
CA GLU A 391 5.71 3.65 -4.97
C GLU A 391 6.92 4.60 -5.03
N GLN A 392 7.52 4.94 -3.89
CA GLN A 392 8.74 5.75 -3.82
C GLN A 392 9.90 5.06 -4.55
N ASN A 393 10.04 3.74 -4.43
CA ASN A 393 11.03 2.95 -5.16
C ASN A 393 10.79 3.01 -6.68
N ARG A 394 9.54 2.80 -7.13
CA ARG A 394 9.16 2.93 -8.55
C ARG A 394 9.47 4.33 -9.09
N LEU A 395 9.14 5.38 -8.34
CA LEU A 395 9.45 6.77 -8.70
C LEU A 395 10.95 7.02 -8.78
N ASN A 396 11.73 6.48 -7.84
CA ASN A 396 13.19 6.57 -7.87
C ASN A 396 13.75 5.87 -9.10
N TYR A 397 13.22 4.71 -9.49
CA TYR A 397 13.61 4.04 -10.73
C TYR A 397 13.34 4.92 -11.95
N LEU A 398 12.13 5.48 -12.07
CA LEU A 398 11.77 6.38 -13.17
C LEU A 398 12.68 7.61 -13.22
N LYS A 399 12.97 8.23 -12.07
CA LYS A 399 13.85 9.39 -11.93
C LYS A 399 15.27 9.13 -12.44
N HIS A 400 15.86 7.99 -12.12
CA HIS A 400 17.25 7.69 -12.47
C HIS A 400 17.42 7.03 -13.84
N ASN A 401 16.36 6.47 -14.44
CA ASN A 401 16.42 5.72 -15.69
C ASN A 401 15.75 6.43 -16.89
N GLN A 402 15.61 7.75 -16.84
CA GLN A 402 14.96 8.56 -17.89
C GLN A 402 15.53 8.30 -19.30
N ALA A 403 16.86 8.20 -19.45
CA ALA A 403 17.51 7.95 -20.75
C ALA A 403 17.10 6.59 -21.35
N THR A 404 17.07 5.53 -20.54
CA THR A 404 16.66 4.18 -20.96
C THR A 404 15.18 4.14 -21.35
N LEU A 405 14.35 4.97 -20.71
CA LEU A 405 12.92 5.09 -20.99
C LEU A 405 12.63 5.95 -22.24
N GLN A 406 13.66 6.37 -22.98
CA GLN A 406 13.57 7.20 -24.19
C GLN A 406 12.74 8.48 -23.97
N THR A 407 12.88 9.10 -22.80
CA THR A 407 12.06 10.27 -22.45
C THR A 407 12.32 11.48 -23.34
N ASP A 408 13.45 11.49 -24.04
CA ASP A 408 13.87 12.56 -24.95
C ASP A 408 12.95 12.73 -26.16
N LEU A 409 12.26 11.66 -26.61
CA LEU A 409 11.23 11.76 -27.65
C LEU A 409 10.03 12.61 -27.21
N TYR A 410 9.76 12.70 -25.91
CA TYR A 410 8.64 13.47 -25.36
C TYR A 410 8.99 14.93 -25.09
N ASN A 411 10.28 15.28 -25.01
CA ASN A 411 10.71 16.68 -24.85
C ASN A 411 10.24 17.52 -26.05
N GLY A 412 10.44 17.06 -27.28
CA GLY A 412 10.03 17.81 -28.48
C GLY A 412 8.52 18.04 -28.61
N VAL A 413 7.68 17.17 -28.03
CA VAL A 413 6.22 17.33 -28.01
C VAL A 413 5.78 18.26 -26.87
N MET A 414 6.48 18.23 -25.73
CA MET A 414 6.18 19.08 -24.57
C MET A 414 6.72 20.49 -24.72
N ASP A 415 7.87 20.69 -25.36
CA ASP A 415 8.41 22.01 -25.69
C ASP A 415 7.44 22.79 -26.61
N ALA A 416 6.71 22.09 -27.47
CA ALA A 416 5.66 22.67 -28.32
C ALA A 416 4.35 22.99 -27.56
N ILE A 417 4.08 22.29 -26.45
CA ILE A 417 2.86 22.46 -25.64
C ILE A 417 3.07 23.48 -24.50
N HIS A 418 4.29 23.59 -23.97
CA HIS A 418 4.63 24.37 -22.77
C HIS A 418 5.52 25.59 -23.04
N ALA A 419 5.68 26.03 -24.30
CA ALA A 419 6.43 27.22 -24.68
C ALA A 419 6.00 28.55 -24.00
N ASN A 420 5.00 28.53 -23.11
CA ASN A 420 4.52 29.68 -22.34
C ASN A 420 4.83 29.65 -20.83
N ASP A 421 5.35 28.56 -20.27
CA ASP A 421 5.57 28.42 -18.80
C ASP A 421 7.07 28.41 -18.44
N ASN A 422 7.73 29.56 -18.62
CA ASN A 422 9.18 29.76 -18.39
C ASN A 422 9.59 29.92 -16.92
N SER A 423 8.93 29.25 -15.96
CA SER A 423 9.18 29.48 -14.53
C SER A 423 9.26 28.21 -13.69
N ASN A 424 10.05 27.21 -14.09
CA ASN A 424 10.33 26.06 -13.22
C ASN A 424 11.83 25.73 -13.18
N VAL A 425 12.48 26.11 -12.09
CA VAL A 425 13.88 25.77 -11.79
C VAL A 425 13.93 24.31 -11.33
N GLY A 426 14.40 23.40 -12.18
CA GLY A 426 14.63 22.00 -11.84
C GLY A 426 14.79 21.07 -13.05
N ARG A 427 15.36 19.88 -12.85
CA ARG A 427 15.40 18.84 -13.89
C ARG A 427 14.00 18.22 -14.03
N HIS A 428 13.37 18.40 -15.18
CA HIS A 428 12.08 17.77 -15.48
C HIS A 428 12.23 16.25 -15.56
N ILE A 429 11.39 15.53 -14.81
CA ILE A 429 11.29 14.07 -14.83
C ILE A 429 9.95 13.73 -15.47
N ILE A 430 9.98 12.95 -16.55
CA ILE A 430 8.78 12.53 -17.25
C ILE A 430 8.32 11.19 -16.68
N LEU A 431 7.10 11.16 -16.17
CA LEU A 431 6.43 9.92 -15.78
C LEU A 431 5.75 9.31 -17.03
N PRO A 432 6.01 8.03 -17.35
CA PRO A 432 5.36 7.35 -18.47
C PRO A 432 3.88 7.06 -18.18
N SER A 433 3.10 6.71 -19.20
CA SER A 433 1.69 6.32 -19.04
C SER A 433 1.51 4.98 -18.30
N SER A 434 2.58 4.19 -18.15
CA SER A 434 2.59 2.98 -17.32
C SER A 434 2.60 3.28 -15.81
N PHE A 435 2.88 4.53 -15.40
CA PHE A 435 2.82 4.93 -13.99
C PHE A 435 1.36 5.16 -13.57
N ALA A 436 0.91 4.40 -12.57
CA ALA A 436 -0.47 4.46 -12.12
C ALA A 436 -0.82 5.79 -11.43
N GLY A 437 -1.99 6.36 -11.73
CA GLY A 437 -2.44 7.63 -11.18
C GLY A 437 -1.81 8.88 -11.81
N GLY A 438 -0.86 8.72 -12.72
CA GLY A 438 -0.23 9.84 -13.43
C GLY A 438 -1.16 10.49 -14.48
N PRO A 439 -1.00 11.79 -14.79
CA PRO A 439 -1.80 12.47 -15.81
C PRO A 439 -1.79 11.78 -17.18
N ARG A 440 -0.64 11.21 -17.58
CA ARG A 440 -0.50 10.51 -18.86
C ARG A 440 -1.26 9.19 -18.88
N GLN A 441 -1.27 8.44 -17.79
CA GLN A 441 -2.09 7.24 -17.69
C GLN A 441 -3.57 7.61 -17.79
N MET A 442 -4.00 8.65 -17.08
CA MET A 442 -5.40 9.11 -17.15
C MET A 442 -5.81 9.53 -18.56
N TYR A 443 -4.92 10.22 -19.28
CA TYR A 443 -5.15 10.57 -20.67
C TYR A 443 -5.22 9.33 -21.59
N GLN A 444 -4.33 8.35 -21.39
CA GLN A 444 -4.38 7.09 -22.13
C GLN A 444 -5.68 6.32 -21.84
N LEU A 445 -6.08 6.17 -20.57
CA LEU A 445 -7.33 5.52 -20.19
C LEU A 445 -8.55 6.21 -20.81
N TYR A 446 -8.53 7.54 -20.87
CA TYR A 446 -9.57 8.31 -21.57
C TYR A 446 -9.61 7.99 -23.07
N GLN A 447 -8.45 7.99 -23.75
CA GLN A 447 -8.37 7.64 -25.16
C GLN A 447 -8.83 6.21 -25.43
N ASP A 448 -8.41 5.25 -24.59
CA ASP A 448 -8.83 3.86 -24.65
C ASP A 448 -10.35 3.76 -24.49
N ALA A 449 -10.93 4.45 -23.51
CA ALA A 449 -12.38 4.50 -23.32
C ALA A 449 -13.10 5.08 -24.55
N MET A 450 -12.62 6.19 -25.13
CA MET A 450 -13.19 6.78 -26.34
C MET A 450 -13.06 5.84 -27.55
N SER A 451 -11.97 5.09 -27.65
CA SER A 451 -11.76 4.09 -28.71
C SER A 451 -12.75 2.94 -28.61
N ILE A 452 -13.01 2.45 -27.39
CA ILE A 452 -13.99 1.40 -27.10
C ILE A 452 -15.39 1.89 -27.48
N VAL A 453 -15.76 3.12 -27.07
CA VAL A 453 -17.05 3.72 -27.40
C VAL A 453 -17.20 3.94 -28.91
N SER A 454 -16.16 4.38 -29.59
CA SER A 454 -16.18 4.55 -31.05
C SER A 454 -16.39 3.22 -31.78
N ARG A 455 -15.77 2.14 -31.27
CA ARG A 455 -15.81 0.82 -31.90
C ARG A 455 -17.09 0.05 -31.63
N PHE A 456 -17.56 0.08 -30.37
CA PHE A 456 -18.67 -0.75 -29.88
C PHE A 456 -19.95 0.03 -29.58
N GLY A 457 -19.90 1.36 -29.63
CA GLY A 457 -21.01 2.24 -29.27
C GLY A 457 -20.98 2.63 -27.79
N LYS A 458 -21.96 3.46 -27.39
CA LYS A 458 -22.11 3.90 -26.00
C LYS A 458 -22.40 2.69 -25.07
N PRO A 459 -21.91 2.70 -23.81
CA PRO A 459 -22.25 1.66 -22.85
C PRO A 459 -23.75 1.70 -22.53
N ASP A 460 -24.37 0.52 -22.47
CA ASP A 460 -25.79 0.36 -22.11
C ASP A 460 -26.01 0.25 -20.59
N LEU A 461 -24.99 -0.20 -19.85
CA LEU A 461 -25.05 -0.45 -18.42
C LEU A 461 -23.92 0.29 -17.70
N PHE A 462 -24.27 0.86 -16.54
CA PHE A 462 -23.31 1.35 -15.56
C PHE A 462 -23.44 0.46 -14.32
N VAL A 463 -22.43 -0.38 -14.09
CA VAL A 463 -22.44 -1.33 -12.97
C VAL A 463 -21.58 -0.76 -11.85
N THR A 464 -22.18 -0.59 -10.67
CA THR A 464 -21.46 -0.23 -9.45
C THR A 464 -21.45 -1.41 -8.50
N PHE A 465 -20.31 -1.67 -7.87
CA PHE A 465 -20.19 -2.64 -6.80
C PHE A 465 -20.08 -1.92 -5.47
N THR A 466 -20.95 -2.27 -4.53
CA THR A 466 -20.92 -1.79 -3.15
C THR A 466 -20.64 -2.98 -2.24
N TYR A 467 -19.60 -2.88 -1.41
CA TYR A 467 -19.27 -3.92 -0.44
C TYR A 467 -20.06 -3.72 0.87
N ASN A 468 -20.33 -4.80 1.58
CA ASN A 468 -20.87 -4.77 2.94
C ASN A 468 -19.98 -5.61 3.85
N LEU A 469 -19.46 -4.99 4.90
CA LEU A 469 -18.55 -5.63 5.86
C LEU A 469 -19.14 -6.86 6.57
N ARG A 470 -20.46 -7.01 6.58
CA ARG A 470 -21.17 -8.15 7.19
C ARG A 470 -21.36 -9.33 6.24
N TRP A 471 -20.77 -9.28 5.05
CA TRP A 471 -20.84 -10.39 4.12
C TRP A 471 -20.16 -11.64 4.70
N PRO A 472 -20.81 -12.83 4.62
CA PRO A 472 -20.27 -14.08 5.14
C PRO A 472 -18.87 -14.42 4.64
N GLU A 473 -18.52 -14.04 3.41
CA GLU A 473 -17.20 -14.17 2.79
C GLU A 473 -16.13 -13.41 3.58
N ILE A 474 -16.44 -12.21 4.05
CA ILE A 474 -15.51 -11.39 4.85
C ILE A 474 -15.45 -11.95 6.28
N THR A 475 -16.60 -12.10 6.94
CA THR A 475 -16.64 -12.50 8.36
C THR A 475 -16.08 -13.89 8.62
N ARG A 476 -16.09 -14.77 7.62
CA ARG A 476 -15.56 -16.13 7.68
C ARG A 476 -14.04 -16.18 7.74
N GLU A 477 -13.35 -15.19 7.18
CA GLU A 477 -11.89 -15.13 7.07
C GLU A 477 -11.23 -14.20 8.09
N LEU A 478 -12.02 -13.49 8.91
CA LEU A 478 -11.51 -12.72 10.03
C LEU A 478 -10.96 -13.66 11.11
N LEU A 479 -9.78 -13.34 11.62
CA LEU A 479 -9.20 -14.02 12.79
C LEU A 479 -9.96 -13.64 14.06
N PRO A 480 -9.82 -14.41 15.15
CA PRO A 480 -10.42 -14.05 16.44
C PRO A 480 -10.09 -12.60 16.83
N HIS A 481 -11.10 -11.88 17.32
CA HIS A 481 -11.01 -10.47 17.74
C HIS A 481 -10.70 -9.44 16.63
N GLN A 482 -10.62 -9.84 15.35
CA GLN A 482 -10.53 -8.91 14.24
C GLN A 482 -11.92 -8.39 13.84
N SER A 483 -11.95 -7.14 13.40
CA SER A 483 -13.08 -6.58 12.64
C SER A 483 -12.72 -6.50 11.16
N ALA A 484 -13.74 -6.42 10.30
CA ALA A 484 -13.53 -6.19 8.87
C ALA A 484 -12.84 -4.85 8.55
N VAL A 485 -12.78 -3.94 9.53
CA VAL A 485 -11.99 -2.72 9.38
C VAL A 485 -10.51 -3.05 9.49
N ASP A 486 -10.11 -3.91 10.43
CA ASP A 486 -8.72 -4.30 10.70
C ASP A 486 -8.06 -5.04 9.53
N ARG A 487 -8.87 -5.61 8.63
CA ARG A 487 -8.48 -6.35 7.43
C ARG A 487 -9.06 -5.69 6.18
N PRO A 488 -8.41 -4.63 5.66
CA PRO A 488 -8.86 -3.93 4.45
C PRO A 488 -8.50 -4.65 3.14
N ASP A 489 -7.65 -5.69 3.22
CA ASP A 489 -7.32 -6.64 2.15
C ASP A 489 -8.50 -7.60 1.90
#